data_AF-A0A7H4PTX1-F1
#
_entry.id   AF-A0A7H4PTX1-F1
#
_cell.length_a   1.000
_cell.length_b   1.000
_cell.length_c   1.000
_cell.angle_alpha   90.00
_cell.angle_beta   90.00
_cell.angle_gamma   90.00
#
_symmetry.space_group_name_H-M   'P 1'
#
loop_
_entity.id
_entity.type
_entity.pdbx_description
1 polymer ?
#
loop_
_entity_poly.entity_id
_entity_poly.type
_entity_poly.pdbx_seq_one_letter_code
_entity_poly.pdbx_strand_id
1 'polypeptide(L)' 'MKEDQRIAFLVTRDGMTAAVTWVRRTMIIYRSAVLAKSHYASGQLYRREFIEAYCAFKKWLETRSTG' A
#
# COMPACT_ATOMS: atom_id res chain seq x y z
N MET A 1 -3.16 -10.51 6.80
CA MET A 1 -4.33 -9.59 6.77
C MET A 1 -4.35 -8.98 5.37
N LYS A 2 -5.43 -9.13 4.60
CA LYS A 2 -5.43 -8.65 3.20
C LYS A 2 -5.52 -7.12 3.20
N GLU A 3 -4.69 -6.45 2.41
CA GLU A 3 -4.61 -4.99 2.31
C GLU A 3 -5.97 -4.33 2.10
N ASP A 4 -6.87 -4.98 1.37
CA ASP A 4 -8.24 -4.51 1.15
C ASP A 4 -9.03 -4.30 2.45
N GLN A 5 -8.87 -5.18 3.44
CA GLN A 5 -9.52 -5.04 4.76
C GLN A 5 -8.95 -3.86 5.53
N ARG A 6 -7.65 -3.60 5.39
CA ARG A 6 -6.98 -2.47 6.02
C ARG A 6 -7.45 -1.14 5.43
N ILE A 7 -7.62 -1.10 4.10
CA ILE A 7 -8.16 0.08 3.43
C ILE A 7 -9.62 0.31 3.82
N ALA A 8 -10.45 -0.75 3.83
CA ALA A 8 -11.85 -0.65 4.25
C ALA A 8 -11.96 -0.11 5.68
N PHE A 9 -11.14 -0.59 6.60
CA PHE A 9 -11.08 -0.08 7.97
C PHE A 9 -10.71 1.41 8.02
N LEU A 10 -9.70 1.84 7.28
CA LEU A 10 -9.28 3.26 7.23
C LEU A 10 -10.37 4.16 6.62
N VAL A 11 -11.06 3.69 5.58
CA VAL A 11 -12.19 4.42 5.00
C VAL A 11 -13.30 4.59 6.02
N THR A 12 -13.67 3.53 6.74
CA THR A 12 -14.71 3.58 7.77
C THR A 12 -14.33 4.49 8.93
N ARG A 13 -13.07 4.47 9.36
CA ARG A 13 -12.60 5.21 10.54
C ARG A 13 -12.34 6.69 10.24
N ASP A 14 -11.63 6.98 9.16
CA ASP A 14 -11.07 8.33 8.90
C ASP A 14 -11.68 9.00 7.66
N GLY A 15 -12.54 8.29 6.92
CA GLY A 15 -13.12 8.76 5.68
C GLY A 15 -12.23 8.56 4.45
N MET A 16 -12.84 8.70 3.28
CA MET A 16 -12.21 8.38 1.99
C MET A 16 -10.95 9.22 1.71
N THR A 17 -11.00 10.53 1.95
CA THR A 17 -9.88 11.44 1.67
C THR A 17 -8.64 11.10 2.52
N ALA A 18 -8.85 10.79 3.79
CA ALA A 18 -7.78 10.37 4.69
C ALA A 18 -7.20 9.01 4.27
N ALA A 19 -8.07 8.06 3.89
CA ALA A 19 -7.64 6.76 3.38
C ALA A 19 -6.81 6.88 2.09
N VAL A 20 -7.23 7.70 1.12
CA VAL A 20 -6.45 7.97 -0.11
C VAL A 20 -5.08 8.55 0.21
N THR A 21 -5.03 9.53 1.12
CA THR A 21 -3.76 10.16 1.55
C THR A 21 -2.83 9.14 2.19
N TRP A 22 -3.39 8.30 3.08
CA TRP A 22 -2.65 7.23 3.71
C TRP A 22 -2.12 6.22 2.70
N VAL A 23 -2.96 5.74 1.78
CA VAL A 23 -2.58 4.77 0.73
C VAL A 23 -1.42 5.31 -0.11
N ARG A 24 -1.50 6.56 -0.57
CA ARG A 24 -0.42 7.20 -1.35
C ARG A 24 0.89 7.27 -0.59
N ARG A 25 0.86 7.66 0.69
CA ARG A 25 2.07 7.72 1.55
C ARG A 25 2.66 6.32 1.76
N THR A 26 1.82 5.33 2.05
CA THR A 26 2.24 3.94 2.26
C THR A 26 2.90 3.36 1.00
N MET A 27 2.35 3.62 -0.18
CA MET A 27 2.93 3.16 -1.45
C MET A 27 4.35 3.70 -1.67
N ILE A 28 4.63 4.96 -1.29
CA ILE A 28 5.98 5.56 -1.39
C ILE A 28 6.96 4.85 -0.46
N ILE A 29 6.55 4.57 0.78
CA ILE A 29 7.37 3.83 1.76
C ILE A 29 7.67 2.43 1.24
N TYR A 30 6.67 1.72 0.72
CA TYR A 30 6.81 0.35 0.23
C TYR A 30 7.73 0.29 -0.99
N ARG A 31 7.56 1.20 -1.93
CA ARG A 31 8.47 1.34 -3.09
C ARG A 31 9.90 1.61 -2.62
N SER A 32 10.08 2.49 -1.64
CA SER A 32 11.42 2.84 -1.13
C SER A 32 12.08 1.67 -0.42
N ALA A 33 11.32 0.92 0.40
CA ALA A 33 11.79 -0.28 1.08
C ALA A 33 12.21 -1.39 0.09
N VAL A 34 11.47 -1.55 -1.01
CA VAL A 34 11.80 -2.52 -2.07
C VAL A 34 13.03 -2.10 -2.88
N LEU A 35 13.26 -0.79 -3.06
CA LEU A 35 14.39 -0.28 -3.85
C LEU A 35 15.68 -0.12 -3.04
N ALA A 36 15.59 0.05 -1.72
CA ALA A 36 16.75 0.15 -0.83
C ALA A 36 17.48 -1.20 -0.73
N LYS A 37 18.66 -1.31 -1.35
CA LYS A 37 19.50 -2.52 -1.35
C LYS A 37 20.20 -2.82 -0.01
N SER A 38 20.12 -1.93 0.98
CA SER A 38 20.92 -1.99 2.22
C SER A 38 20.13 -2.17 3.53
N HIS A 39 18.82 -2.41 3.47
CA HIS A 39 18.04 -2.71 4.67
C HIS A 39 18.01 -4.22 4.96
N TYR A 40 18.04 -4.60 6.24
CA TYR A 40 17.86 -5.94 6.84
C TYR A 40 16.70 -6.80 6.25
N ALA A 41 15.85 -6.22 5.41
CA ALA A 41 14.74 -6.85 4.68
C ALA A 41 15.11 -7.43 3.30
N SER A 42 16.41 -7.63 3.00
CA SER A 42 16.87 -8.30 1.77
C SER A 42 16.55 -9.80 1.70
N GLY A 43 15.82 -10.35 2.69
CA GLY A 43 15.17 -11.65 2.56
C GLY A 43 14.08 -11.58 1.47
N GLN A 44 14.19 -12.43 0.45
CA GLN A 44 13.28 -12.48 -0.71
C GLN A 44 11.78 -12.49 -0.35
N LEU A 45 11.43 -12.97 0.85
CA LEU A 45 10.05 -13.08 1.33
C LEU A 45 9.36 -11.72 1.50
N TYR A 46 10.00 -10.77 2.19
CA TYR A 46 9.39 -9.47 2.49
C TYR A 46 9.20 -8.62 1.24
N ARG A 47 10.13 -8.72 0.28
CA ARG A 47 10.03 -8.02 -1.01
C ARG A 47 8.73 -8.36 -1.74
N ARG A 48 8.32 -9.63 -1.72
CA ARG A 48 7.09 -10.07 -2.39
C ARG A 48 5.85 -9.47 -1.73
N GLU A 49 5.76 -9.50 -0.41
CA GLU A 49 4.63 -8.94 0.33
C GLU A 49 4.49 -7.43 0.07
N PHE A 50 5.59 -6.68 0.07
CA PHE A 50 5.57 -5.25 -0.25
C PHE A 50 5.09 -4.97 -1.69
N ILE A 51 5.48 -5.80 -2.66
CA ILE A 51 5.03 -5.66 -4.06
C ILE A 51 3.55 -5.99 -4.19
N GLU A 52 3.09 -7.10 -3.60
CA GLU A 52 1.68 -7.51 -3.64
C GLU A 52 0.78 -6.43 -3.02
N ALA A 53 1.18 -5.89 -1.87
CA ALA A 53 0.49 -4.80 -1.20
C ALA A 53 0.47 -3.51 -2.05
N TYR A 54 1.60 -3.15 -2.65
CA TYR A 54 1.70 -1.99 -3.55
C TYR A 54 0.73 -2.12 -4.74
N CYS A 55 0.66 -3.29 -5.36
CA CYS A 55 -0.26 -3.57 -6.46
C CYS A 55 -1.73 -3.48 -6.03
N ALA A 56 -2.07 -4.01 -4.85
CA ALA A 56 -3.41 -3.89 -4.29
C ALA A 56 -3.81 -2.41 -4.08
N PHE A 57 -2.92 -1.61 -3.50
CA PHE A 57 -3.12 -0.17 -3.33
C PHE A 57 -3.29 0.58 -4.66
N LYS A 58 -2.47 0.26 -5.66
CA LYS A 58 -2.56 0.85 -7.00
C LYS A 58 -3.91 0.58 -7.64
N LYS A 59 -4.36 -0.68 -7.63
CA LYS A 59 -5.67 -1.08 -8.16
C LYS A 59 -6.83 -0.39 -7.43
N TRP A 60 -6.73 -0.28 -6.11
CA TRP A 60 -7.74 0.40 -5.30
C TRP A 60 -7.87 1.89 -5.63
N LEU A 61 -6.75 2.57 -5.92
CA LEU A 61 -6.75 3.97 -6.39
C LEU A 61 -7.30 4.11 -7.80
N GLU A 62 -6.90 3.23 -8.74
CA GLU A 62 -7.36 3.27 -10.14
C GLU A 62 -8.87 3.09 -10.24
N THR A 63 -9.45 2.14 -9.51
CA THR A 63 -10.92 1.94 -9.47
C THR A 63 -11.71 3.15 -8.95
N ARG A 64 -11.05 4.11 -8.32
CA ARG A 64 -11.65 5.34 -7.77
C ARG A 64 -11.28 6.61 -8.54
N SER A 65 -10.39 6.50 -9.51
CA SER A 65 -9.99 7.62 -10.39
C SER A 65 -10.89 7.71 -11.62
N THR A 66 -11.64 6.66 -11.92
CA THR A 66 -12.57 6.54 -13.06
C THR A 66 -14.01 6.95 -12.74
N GLY A 67 -14.22 7.76 -11.69
CA GLY A 67 -15.53 8.27 -11.28
C GLY A 67 -15.67 9.76 -11.55
#